data_AF-A0A1Y1JZQ1-F1
#
_entry.id   AF-A0A1Y1JZQ1-F1
#
_cell.length_a   1.000
_cell.length_b   1.000
_cell.length_c   1.000
_cell.angle_alpha   90.00
_cell.angle_beta   90.00
_cell.angle_gamma   90.00
#
_symmetry.space_group_name_H-M   'P 1'
#
loop_
_entity.id
_entity.type
_entity.pdbx_description
1 polymer ?
#
loop_
_entity_poly.entity_id
_entity_poly.type
_entity_poly.pdbx_seq_one_letter_code
_entity_poly.pdbx_strand_id
1 'polypeptide(L)'
;QKLCLAMNQSLERLMDVSGSLPKEYQDRFSNVTGFVDDHVIGDVMAVLGVVRLSLKSGASLPERLPAPLIRNFYAWWHDKHRTAMLNTTLVRDENYRRYCVAISSYLRFLSAVDDLVLVIKGAVGECHVVRQWENV
;
A
#
# COMPACT_ATOMS: atom_id res chain seq x y z
N GLN A 1 -0.83 12.20 13.98
CA GLN A 1 -0.22 11.21 14.89
C GLN A 1 -0.90 9.83 14.81
N LYS A 2 -2.23 9.73 14.90
CA LYS A 2 -2.96 8.43 14.87
C LYS A 2 -2.69 7.58 13.60
N LEU A 3 -2.61 8.21 12.42
CA LEU A 3 -2.36 7.49 11.15
C LEU A 3 -0.95 6.89 11.05
N CYS A 4 0.09 7.64 11.43
CA CYS A 4 1.46 7.12 11.46
C CYS A 4 1.60 5.93 12.44
N LEU A 5 0.94 6.01 13.60
CA LEU A 5 0.92 4.90 14.55
C LEU A 5 0.20 3.68 13.95
N ALA A 6 -0.96 3.87 13.32
CA ALA A 6 -1.71 2.79 12.68
C ALA A 6 -0.92 2.15 11.52
N MET A 7 -0.19 2.94 10.75
CA MET A 7 0.70 2.47 9.69
C MET A 7 1.83 1.61 10.28
N ASN A 8 2.52 2.11 11.32
CA ASN A 8 3.61 1.38 11.98
C ASN A 8 3.12 0.07 12.61
N GLN A 9 1.97 0.08 13.29
CA GLN A 9 1.36 -1.12 13.87
C GLN A 9 0.95 -2.14 12.78
N SER A 10 0.47 -1.66 11.63
CA SER A 10 0.12 -2.53 10.50
C SER A 10 1.36 -3.16 9.89
N LEU A 11 2.47 -2.42 9.78
CA LEU A 11 3.77 -2.95 9.33
C LEU A 11 4.36 -3.94 10.33
N GLU A 12 4.34 -3.63 11.62
CA GLU A 12 4.83 -4.53 12.68
C GLU A 12 4.08 -5.86 12.63
N ARG A 13 2.74 -5.80 12.64
CA ARG A 13 1.90 -6.99 12.54
C ARG A 13 2.13 -7.74 11.23
N LEU A 14 2.33 -7.03 10.12
CA LEU A 14 2.64 -7.64 8.84
C LEU A 14 3.96 -8.44 8.93
N MET A 15 5.03 -7.85 9.44
CA MET A 15 6.33 -8.50 9.57
C MET A 15 6.27 -9.72 10.48
N ASP A 16 5.61 -9.60 11.64
CA ASP A 16 5.45 -10.69 12.60
C ASP A 16 4.65 -11.87 12.01
N VAL A 17 3.49 -11.59 11.42
CA VAL A 17 2.63 -12.65 10.88
C VAL A 17 3.25 -13.26 9.63
N SER A 18 3.78 -12.46 8.69
CA SER A 18 4.37 -12.99 7.45
C SER A 18 5.64 -13.80 7.69
N GLY A 19 6.53 -13.35 8.59
CA GLY A 19 7.77 -14.05 8.92
C GLY A 19 7.55 -15.38 9.65
N SER A 20 6.41 -15.54 10.32
CA SER A 20 6.05 -16.74 11.07
C SER A 20 5.23 -17.76 10.27
N LEU A 21 4.92 -17.48 8.99
CA LEU A 21 4.21 -18.41 8.10
C LEU A 21 5.13 -19.57 7.64
N PRO A 22 4.56 -20.74 7.33
CA PRO A 22 5.29 -21.77 6.58
C PRO A 22 5.79 -21.26 5.22
N LYS A 23 6.90 -21.80 4.73
CA LYS A 23 7.59 -21.34 3.52
C LYS A 23 6.67 -21.21 2.29
N GLU A 24 5.80 -22.19 2.08
CA GLU A 24 4.81 -22.17 0.99
C GLU A 24 3.90 -20.92 1.05
N TYR A 25 3.44 -20.55 2.25
CA TYR A 25 2.59 -19.38 2.44
C TYR A 25 3.39 -18.07 2.42
N GLN A 26 4.67 -18.08 2.78
CA GLN A 26 5.55 -16.92 2.59
C GLN A 26 5.78 -16.65 1.10
N ASP A 27 6.11 -17.68 0.33
CA ASP A 27 6.35 -17.56 -1.12
C ASP A 27 5.07 -17.14 -1.84
N ARG A 28 3.93 -17.76 -1.46
CA ARG A 28 2.62 -17.32 -1.93
C ARG A 28 2.34 -15.87 -1.54
N PHE A 29 2.63 -15.45 -0.31
CA PHE A 29 2.40 -14.07 0.13
C PHE A 29 3.22 -13.08 -0.68
N SER A 30 4.52 -13.33 -0.86
CA SER A 30 5.41 -12.50 -1.68
C SER A 30 4.93 -12.40 -3.12
N ASN A 31 4.56 -13.52 -3.73
CA ASN A 31 4.03 -13.56 -5.10
C ASN A 31 2.69 -12.83 -5.23
N VAL A 32 1.86 -12.89 -4.19
CA VAL A 32 0.51 -12.32 -4.20
C VAL A 32 0.50 -10.82 -3.92
N THR A 33 1.43 -10.34 -3.11
CA THR A 33 1.47 -8.94 -2.71
C THR A 33 2.47 -8.12 -3.50
N GLY A 34 3.46 -8.76 -4.12
CA GLY A 34 4.64 -8.05 -4.61
C GLY A 34 5.40 -7.34 -3.49
N PHE A 35 5.21 -7.74 -2.22
CA PHE A 35 5.78 -7.03 -1.07
C PHE A 35 7.30 -6.93 -1.11
N VAL A 36 7.96 -7.89 -1.74
CA VAL A 36 9.42 -7.93 -1.95
C VAL A 36 9.84 -7.48 -3.35
N ASP A 37 8.91 -6.98 -4.16
CA ASP A 37 9.17 -6.43 -5.49
C ASP A 37 9.68 -4.99 -5.36
N ASP A 38 10.87 -4.73 -5.89
CA ASP A 38 11.54 -3.42 -5.83
C ASP A 38 10.68 -2.29 -6.42
N HIS A 39 9.84 -2.59 -7.42
CA HIS A 39 8.94 -1.59 -8.00
C HIS A 39 7.83 -1.18 -7.03
N VAL A 40 7.23 -2.17 -6.36
CA VAL A 40 6.18 -1.92 -5.35
C VAL A 40 6.76 -1.18 -4.14
N ILE A 41 7.94 -1.58 -3.70
CA ILE A 41 8.67 -0.87 -2.62
C ILE A 41 8.95 0.57 -3.06
N GLY A 42 9.40 0.77 -4.29
CA GLY A 42 9.67 2.08 -4.89
C GLY A 42 8.45 3.00 -4.88
N ASP A 43 7.29 2.50 -5.28
CA ASP A 43 6.03 3.25 -5.29
C ASP A 43 5.62 3.69 -3.87
N VAL A 44 5.64 2.78 -2.90
CA VAL A 44 5.32 3.08 -1.49
C VAL A 44 6.29 4.13 -0.95
N MET A 45 7.59 3.97 -1.19
CA MET A 45 8.61 4.90 -0.72
C MET A 45 8.52 6.27 -1.40
N ALA A 46 8.15 6.31 -2.68
CA ALA A 46 7.90 7.57 -3.39
C ALA A 46 6.75 8.35 -2.74
N VAL A 47 5.63 7.68 -2.45
CA VAL A 47 4.49 8.31 -1.76
C VAL A 47 4.90 8.84 -0.38
N LEU A 48 5.55 7.99 0.43
CA LEU A 48 6.01 8.39 1.77
C LEU A 48 7.05 9.53 1.73
N GLY A 49 7.94 9.53 0.74
CA GLY A 49 8.94 10.57 0.53
C GLY A 49 8.31 11.92 0.21
N VAL A 50 7.32 11.93 -0.70
CA VAL A 50 6.59 13.16 -1.05
C VAL A 50 5.76 13.66 0.14
N VAL A 51 5.06 12.76 0.82
CA VAL A 51 4.32 13.07 2.06
C VAL A 51 5.24 13.72 3.10
N ARG A 52 6.41 13.15 3.35
CA ARG A 52 7.40 13.70 4.26
C ARG A 52 7.87 15.09 3.83
N LEU A 53 8.13 15.28 2.53
CA LEU A 53 8.57 16.57 2.00
C LEU A 53 7.50 17.64 2.21
N SER A 54 6.24 17.37 1.84
CA SER A 54 5.11 18.30 2.04
C SER A 54 4.88 18.63 3.51
N LEU A 55 5.00 17.66 4.41
CA LEU A 55 4.92 17.93 5.85
C LEU A 55 6.07 18.83 6.36
N LYS A 56 7.26 18.71 5.77
CA LYS A 56 8.44 19.50 6.16
C LYS A 56 8.41 20.91 5.59
N SER A 57 7.98 21.08 4.35
CA SER A 57 8.03 22.36 3.62
C SER A 57 6.72 23.13 3.63
N GLY A 58 5.60 22.48 3.94
CA GLY A 58 4.26 23.03 3.75
C GLY A 58 3.85 23.14 2.28
N ALA A 59 4.65 22.62 1.35
CA ALA A 59 4.34 22.66 -0.07
C ALA A 59 3.20 21.70 -0.41
N SER A 60 2.31 22.12 -1.30
CA SER A 60 1.20 21.30 -1.78
C SER A 60 1.69 20.01 -2.43
N LEU A 61 0.87 18.97 -2.37
CA LEU A 61 1.22 17.69 -2.99
C LEU A 61 1.22 17.82 -4.52
N PRO A 62 2.11 17.10 -5.22
CA PRO A 62 2.07 17.04 -6.67
C PRO A 62 0.80 16.34 -7.15
N GLU A 63 0.22 16.84 -8.23
CA GLU A 63 -0.98 16.26 -8.86
C GLU A 63 -0.82 14.79 -9.24
N ARG A 64 0.39 14.38 -9.64
CA ARG A 64 0.72 13.01 -10.04
C ARG A 64 1.53 12.32 -8.96
N LEU A 65 0.85 11.45 -8.21
CA LEU A 65 1.44 10.50 -7.27
C LEU A 65 1.13 9.07 -7.75
N PRO A 66 1.99 8.08 -7.45
CA PRO A 66 1.66 6.67 -7.62
C PRO A 66 0.67 6.18 -6.55
N ALA A 67 -0.34 7.01 -6.24
CA ALA A 67 -1.39 6.77 -5.25
C ALA A 67 -2.78 6.83 -5.90
N PRO A 68 -3.81 6.15 -5.35
CA PRO A 68 -3.77 5.33 -4.15
C PRO A 68 -3.09 3.98 -4.42
N LEU A 69 -2.21 3.57 -3.51
CA LEU A 69 -1.46 2.32 -3.56
C LEU A 69 -2.40 1.11 -3.53
N ILE A 70 -3.51 1.19 -2.81
CA ILE A 70 -4.53 0.13 -2.81
C ILE A 70 -5.12 -0.11 -4.19
N ARG A 71 -5.44 0.96 -4.92
CA ARG A 71 -6.03 0.83 -6.24
C ARG A 71 -5.04 0.16 -7.19
N ASN A 72 -3.78 0.57 -7.13
CA ASN A 72 -2.71 0.00 -7.96
C ASN A 72 -2.51 -1.48 -7.64
N PHE A 73 -2.49 -1.85 -6.34
CA PHE A 73 -2.45 -3.24 -5.90
C PHE A 73 -3.61 -4.06 -6.49
N TYR A 74 -4.85 -3.61 -6.34
CA TYR A 74 -6.01 -4.36 -6.85
C TYR A 74 -6.02 -4.48 -8.37
N ALA A 75 -5.61 -3.42 -9.10
CA ALA A 75 -5.52 -3.46 -10.55
C ALA A 75 -4.51 -4.52 -11.03
N TRP A 76 -3.32 -4.52 -10.43
CA TRP A 76 -2.29 -5.52 -10.72
C TRP A 76 -2.70 -6.94 -10.30
N TRP A 77 -3.32 -7.07 -9.13
CA TRP A 77 -3.82 -8.35 -8.61
C TRP A 77 -4.89 -8.94 -9.53
N HIS A 78 -5.82 -8.10 -9.99
CA HIS A 78 -6.90 -8.53 -10.86
C HIS A 78 -6.38 -9.03 -12.22
N ASP A 79 -5.38 -8.36 -12.78
CA ASP A 79 -4.73 -8.76 -14.03
C ASP A 79 -4.01 -10.10 -13.90
N LYS A 80 -3.26 -10.30 -12.81
CA LYS A 80 -2.48 -11.53 -12.61
C LYS A 80 -3.30 -12.70 -12.06
N HIS A 81 -4.30 -12.49 -11.21
CA HIS A 81 -4.91 -13.53 -10.39
C HIS A 81 -6.44 -13.52 -10.51
N ARG A 82 -6.93 -13.87 -11.70
CA ARG A 82 -8.35 -13.88 -12.07
C ARG A 82 -9.20 -14.92 -11.30
N THR A 83 -8.57 -15.91 -10.69
CA THR A 83 -9.22 -17.01 -9.95
C THR A 83 -8.52 -17.26 -8.62
N ALA A 84 -8.85 -16.47 -7.60
CA ALA A 84 -8.52 -16.83 -6.23
C ALA A 84 -9.44 -18.00 -5.81
N MET A 85 -8.94 -19.23 -5.92
CA MET A 85 -9.70 -20.42 -5.55
C MET A 85 -9.80 -20.49 -4.01
N LEU A 86 -10.96 -20.11 -3.49
CA LEU A 86 -11.27 -20.11 -2.06
C LEU A 86 -12.15 -21.33 -1.79
N ASN A 87 -11.61 -22.35 -1.11
CA ASN A 87 -12.37 -23.54 -0.70
C ASN A 87 -12.62 -23.49 0.81
N THR A 88 -13.76 -24.01 1.24
CA THR A 88 -14.15 -24.13 2.66
C THR A 88 -13.16 -24.95 3.48
N THR A 89 -12.46 -25.90 2.86
CA THR A 89 -11.38 -26.68 3.48
C THR A 89 -10.14 -25.85 3.77
N LEU A 90 -9.76 -24.93 2.88
CA LEU A 90 -8.66 -23.98 3.07
C LEU A 90 -8.93 -23.03 4.24
N VAL A 91 -10.17 -22.54 4.39
CA VAL A 91 -10.53 -21.62 5.48
C VAL A 91 -10.38 -22.25 6.88
N ARG A 92 -10.46 -23.58 6.99
CA ARG A 92 -10.27 -24.29 8.27
C ARG A 92 -8.80 -24.46 8.65
N ASP A 93 -7.89 -24.37 7.69
CA ASP A 93 -6.45 -24.46 7.92
C ASP A 93 -5.95 -23.23 8.71
N GLU A 94 -5.20 -23.47 9.78
CA GLU A 94 -4.67 -22.39 10.63
C GLU A 94 -3.61 -21.54 9.93
N ASN A 95 -2.74 -22.16 9.15
CA ASN A 95 -1.71 -21.46 8.39
C ASN A 95 -2.33 -20.63 7.28
N TYR A 96 -3.39 -21.12 6.64
CA TYR A 96 -4.16 -20.34 5.67
C TYR A 96 -4.85 -19.12 6.32
N ARG A 97 -5.43 -19.28 7.51
CA ARG A 97 -6.01 -18.14 8.26
C ARG A 97 -4.95 -17.11 8.63
N ARG A 98 -3.77 -17.54 9.10
CA ARG A 98 -2.63 -16.65 9.36
C ARG A 98 -2.16 -15.95 8.09
N TYR A 99 -2.13 -16.64 6.96
CA TYR A 99 -1.83 -16.05 5.65
C TYR A 99 -2.85 -14.96 5.26
N CYS A 100 -4.15 -15.19 5.47
CA CYS A 100 -5.17 -14.16 5.25
C CYS A 100 -4.97 -12.94 6.16
N VAL A 101 -4.51 -13.14 7.40
CA VAL A 101 -4.16 -12.05 8.32
C VAL A 101 -2.95 -11.27 7.81
N ALA A 102 -1.94 -11.93 7.24
CA ALA A 102 -0.81 -11.25 6.61
C ALA A 102 -1.27 -10.36 5.44
N ILE A 103 -2.07 -10.89 4.51
CA ILE A 103 -2.67 -10.10 3.41
C ILE A 103 -3.47 -8.91 3.95
N SER A 104 -4.32 -9.15 4.94
CA SER A 104 -5.15 -8.09 5.52
C SER A 104 -4.30 -7.01 6.18
N SER A 105 -3.18 -7.38 6.82
CA SER A 105 -2.25 -6.42 7.42
C SER A 105 -1.51 -5.60 6.37
N TYR A 106 -1.11 -6.22 5.26
CA TYR A 106 -0.53 -5.52 4.10
C TYR A 106 -1.50 -4.52 3.47
N LEU A 107 -2.74 -4.94 3.21
CA LEU A 107 -3.77 -4.04 2.67
C LEU A 107 -4.08 -2.88 3.62
N ARG A 108 -4.11 -3.13 4.93
CA ARG A 108 -4.27 -2.06 5.94
C ARG A 108 -3.10 -1.09 5.94
N PHE A 109 -1.88 -1.58 5.76
CA PHE A 109 -0.71 -0.73 5.61
C PHE A 109 -0.85 0.20 4.40
N LEU A 110 -1.18 -0.34 3.22
CA LEU A 110 -1.39 0.48 2.02
C LEU A 110 -2.52 1.50 2.22
N SER A 111 -3.64 1.07 2.84
CA SER A 111 -4.75 1.98 3.19
C SER A 111 -4.28 3.16 4.04
N ALA A 112 -3.46 2.88 5.06
CA ALA A 112 -3.00 3.91 5.99
C ALA A 112 -2.08 4.93 5.31
N VAL A 113 -1.30 4.51 4.32
CA VAL A 113 -0.49 5.42 3.50
C VAL A 113 -1.39 6.28 2.61
N ASP A 114 -2.39 5.68 1.96
CA ASP A 114 -3.35 6.41 1.12
C ASP A 114 -4.17 7.43 1.93
N ASP A 115 -4.62 7.06 3.13
CA ASP A 115 -5.32 7.96 4.06
C ASP A 115 -4.42 9.14 4.48
N LEU A 116 -3.12 8.89 4.68
CA LEU A 116 -2.17 9.94 5.00
C LEU A 116 -2.02 10.94 3.85
N VAL A 117 -1.99 10.46 2.60
CA VAL A 117 -2.00 11.31 1.40
C VAL A 117 -3.25 12.19 1.38
N LEU A 118 -4.44 11.62 1.64
CA LEU A 118 -5.70 12.37 1.66
C LEU A 118 -5.70 13.47 2.73
N VAL A 119 -5.21 13.16 3.94
CA VAL A 119 -5.13 14.16 5.02
C VAL A 119 -4.18 15.30 4.65
N ILE A 120 -3.02 14.99 4.07
CA ILE A 120 -2.04 16.03 3.67
C ILE A 120 -2.59 16.84 2.51
N LYS A 121 -3.22 16.21 1.53
CA LYS A 121 -3.91 16.89 0.43
C LYS A 121 -4.94 17.90 0.95
N GLY A 122 -5.72 17.53 1.97
CA GLY A 122 -6.67 18.44 2.61
C GLY A 122 -6.00 19.61 3.35
N ALA A 123 -4.76 19.45 3.82
CA ALA A 123 -4.05 20.46 4.62
C ALA A 123 -3.22 21.44 3.78
N VAL A 124 -2.47 20.94 2.78
CA VAL A 124 -1.56 21.77 1.95
C VAL A 124 -2.10 22.02 0.54
N GLY A 125 -3.21 21.39 0.17
CA GLY A 125 -3.79 21.45 -1.16
C GLY A 125 -3.01 20.60 -2.19
N GLU A 126 -3.34 20.81 -3.46
CA GLU A 126 -2.65 20.21 -4.61
C GLU A 126 -2.03 21.28 -5.50
N CYS A 127 -0.80 21.02 -5.93
CA CYS A 127 -0.17 21.79 -6.99
C CYS A 127 -0.70 21.29 -8.34
N HIS A 128 -1.58 22.07 -8.97
CA HIS A 128 -1.93 21.86 -10.37
C HIS A 128 -0.86 22.49 -11.26
N VAL A 129 -0.27 21.71 -12.17
CA VAL A 129 0.55 22.29 -13.23
C VAL A 129 -0.41 22.95 -14.20
N VAL A 130 -0.71 24.23 -13.97
CA VAL A 130 -1.34 25.06 -14.99
C VAL A 130 -0.29 25.19 -16.10
N ARG A 131 -0.42 24.37 -17.14
CA ARG A 131 0.21 24.70 -18.42
C ARG A 131 -0.39 26.04 -18.82
N GLN A 132 0.34 27.13 -18.60
CA GLN A 132 0.09 28.35 -19.34
C GLN A 132 0.18 27.93 -20.81
N TRP A 133 -0.96 27.90 -21.50
CA TRP A 133 -0.95 28.07 -22.94
C TRP A 133 -0.38 29.46 -23.15
N GLU A 134 0.94 29.55 -23.33
CA GLU A 134 1.52 30.69 -24.02
C GLU A 134 0.86 30.71 -25.39
N ASN A 135 0.02 31.74 -25.56
CA ASN A 135 -0.61 32.10 -26.80
C ASN A 135 0.48 32.45 -27.84
N VAL A 136 0.24 31.99 -29.08
CA VAL A 136 0.84 32.41 -30.36
C VAL A 136 2.19 31.79 -30.71
#